data_AF-I0H566-F1
#
_entry.id   AF-I0H566-F1
#
_cell.length_a   1.000
_cell.length_b   1.000
_cell.length_c   1.000
_cell.angle_alpha   90.00
_cell.angle_beta   90.00
_cell.angle_gamma   90.00
#
_symmetry.space_group_name_H-M   'P 1'
#
loop_
_entity.id
_entity.type
_entity.pdbx_description
1 polymer ?
#
loop_
_entity_poly.entity_id
_entity_poly.type
_entity_poly.pdbx_seq_one_letter_code
_entity_poly.pdbx_strand_id
1 'polypeptide(L)'
;MTENSDIRAALEDRDWAGAEVVTDRPRAKIVHSVRLPAEWSEALEAEADRRGTTPSRLMQDYIVAGLQHDAAAPEGTVTISRAALHRAIDAALTNAA
;
A
#
# COMPACT_ATOMS: atom_id res chain seq x y z
N MET A 1 26.60 16.39 -23.66
CA MET A 1 25.20 16.02 -23.39
C MET A 1 24.91 14.89 -24.35
N THR A 2 24.67 13.67 -23.87
CA THR A 2 24.46 12.53 -24.77
C THR A 2 23.07 12.64 -25.36
N GLU A 3 22.99 12.79 -26.68
CA GLU A 3 21.72 12.85 -27.40
C GLU A 3 21.07 11.46 -27.42
N ASN A 4 19.75 11.40 -27.48
CA ASN A 4 19.01 10.13 -27.47
C ASN A 4 19.39 9.24 -28.68
N SER A 5 19.78 9.87 -29.80
CA SER A 5 20.31 9.21 -31.00
C SER A 5 21.57 8.40 -30.73
N ASP A 6 22.47 8.93 -29.91
CA ASP A 6 23.78 8.32 -29.63
C ASP A 6 23.61 7.09 -28.74
N ILE A 7 22.63 7.14 -27.83
CA ILE A 7 22.25 6.01 -26.97
C ILE A 7 21.66 4.89 -27.83
N ARG A 8 20.78 5.22 -28.78
CA ARG A 8 20.15 4.21 -29.66
C ARG A 8 21.17 3.51 -30.55
N ALA A 9 22.07 4.25 -31.19
CA ALA A 9 23.11 3.67 -32.03
C ALA A 9 24.02 2.70 -31.24
N ALA A 10 24.37 3.06 -30.00
CA ALA A 10 25.17 2.20 -29.13
C ALA A 10 24.44 0.92 -28.65
N LEU A 11 23.10 0.94 -28.61
CA LEU A 11 22.31 -0.25 -28.27
C LEU A 11 22.15 -1.19 -29.46
N GLU A 12 22.05 -0.66 -30.68
CA GLU A 12 21.89 -1.43 -31.92
C GLU A 12 23.18 -2.16 -32.34
N ASP A 13 24.35 -1.59 -32.04
CA ASP A 13 25.67 -2.18 -32.35
C ASP A 13 26.10 -3.29 -31.37
N ARG A 14 25.38 -3.46 -30.26
CA ARG A 14 25.75 -4.40 -29.20
C ARG A 14 25.16 -5.79 -29.47
N ASP A 15 25.99 -6.83 -29.31
CA ASP A 15 25.50 -8.22 -29.36
C ASP A 15 24.72 -8.56 -28.07
N TRP A 16 23.47 -8.95 -28.25
CA TRP A 16 22.52 -9.31 -27.19
C TRP A 16 22.25 -10.81 -27.10
N ALA A 17 22.94 -11.66 -27.87
CA ALA A 17 22.64 -13.10 -27.96
C ALA A 17 22.73 -13.85 -26.61
N GLY A 18 23.47 -13.30 -25.64
CA GLY A 18 23.56 -13.83 -24.26
C GLY A 18 22.82 -13.01 -23.20
N ALA A 19 22.00 -12.03 -23.59
CA ALA A 19 21.33 -11.15 -22.65
C ALA A 19 20.10 -11.82 -22.02
N GLU A 20 19.96 -11.66 -20.71
CA GLU A 20 18.76 -12.09 -19.97
C GLU A 20 17.73 -10.95 -19.94
N VAL A 21 16.50 -11.24 -20.36
CA VAL A 21 15.39 -10.29 -20.25
C VAL A 21 14.86 -10.33 -18.83
N VAL A 22 15.23 -9.34 -18.02
CA VAL A 22 14.69 -9.18 -16.67
C VAL A 22 13.32 -8.49 -16.76
N THR A 23 12.24 -9.28 -16.74
CA THR A 23 10.85 -8.77 -16.73
C THR A 23 10.39 -8.37 -15.34
N ASP A 24 10.89 -9.04 -14.30
CA ASP A 24 10.60 -8.72 -12.91
C ASP A 24 11.50 -7.58 -12.44
N ARG A 25 11.18 -6.37 -12.88
CA ARG A 25 11.78 -5.18 -12.28
C ARG A 25 11.21 -5.03 -10.86
N PRO A 26 12.04 -4.96 -9.81
CA PRO A 26 11.54 -4.64 -8.48
C PRO A 26 10.72 -3.36 -8.56
N ARG A 27 9.48 -3.38 -8.04
CA ARG A 27 8.65 -2.18 -7.97
C ARG A 27 9.48 -1.06 -7.34
N ALA A 28 9.43 0.13 -7.94
CA ALA A 28 10.14 1.28 -7.40
C ALA A 28 9.71 1.50 -5.94
N LYS A 29 10.68 1.51 -5.03
CA LYS A 29 10.43 1.79 -3.61
C LYS A 29 10.55 3.29 -3.40
N ILE A 30 9.47 3.93 -2.98
CA ILE A 30 9.45 5.35 -2.65
C ILE A 30 9.46 5.49 -1.14
N VAL A 31 10.34 6.33 -0.61
CA VAL A 31 10.40 6.63 0.83
C VAL A 31 9.74 7.97 1.07
N HIS A 32 8.68 7.98 1.87
CA HIS A 32 8.07 9.19 2.41
C HIS A 32 8.57 9.41 3.83
N SER A 33 9.08 10.61 4.12
CA SER A 33 9.52 11.01 5.45
C SER A 33 8.55 12.03 6.04
N VAL A 34 8.06 11.74 7.25
CA VAL A 34 7.11 12.59 7.98
C VAL A 34 7.59 12.75 9.42
N ARG A 35 7.30 13.91 10.01
CA ARG A 35 7.52 14.14 11.44
C ARG A 35 6.20 13.94 12.17
N LEU A 36 6.19 12.99 13.10
CA LEU A 36 5.03 12.72 13.95
C LEU A 36 5.26 13.29 15.35
N PRO A 37 4.19 13.72 16.05
CA PRO A 37 4.23 13.87 17.49
C PRO A 37 4.73 12.58 18.16
N ALA A 38 5.48 12.71 19.26
CA ALA A 38 6.12 11.58 19.93
C ALA A 38 5.09 10.54 20.37
N GLU A 39 3.98 11.01 20.94
CA GLU A 39 2.87 10.19 21.42
C GLU A 39 2.22 9.34 20.33
N TRP A 40 2.24 9.78 19.06
CA TRP A 40 1.73 9.01 17.94
C TRP A 40 2.71 7.93 17.52
N SER A 41 4.02 8.22 17.56
CA SER A 41 5.07 7.25 17.28
C SER A 41 5.05 6.12 18.31
N GLU A 42 4.94 6.46 19.60
CA GLU A 42 4.86 5.49 20.69
C GLU A 42 3.62 4.58 20.56
N ALA A 43 2.45 5.16 20.26
CA ALA A 43 1.24 4.40 20.03
C ALA A 43 1.36 3.45 18.83
N LEU A 44 2.01 3.88 17.75
CA LEU A 44 2.25 3.06 16.56
C LEU A 44 3.19 1.89 16.87
N GLU A 45 4.27 2.13 17.62
CA GLU A 45 5.23 1.09 18.02
C GLU A 45 4.57 0.04 18.92
N ALA A 46 3.86 0.48 19.97
CA ALA A 46 3.16 -0.42 20.87
C ALA A 46 2.15 -1.32 20.12
N GLU A 47 1.46 -0.77 19.12
CA GLU A 47 0.50 -1.52 18.31
C GLU A 47 1.18 -2.48 17.33
N ALA A 48 2.32 -2.11 16.77
CA ALA A 48 3.11 -2.99 15.92
C ALA A 48 3.63 -4.19 16.72
N ASP A 49 4.14 -3.95 17.94
CA ASP A 49 4.58 -5.00 18.86
C ASP A 49 3.44 -5.94 19.23
N ARG A 50 2.28 -5.39 19.60
CA ARG A 50 1.07 -6.17 19.92
C ARG A 50 0.66 -7.10 18.78
N ARG A 51 0.89 -6.68 17.53
CA ARG A 51 0.56 -7.45 16.31
C ARG A 51 1.72 -8.31 15.79
N GLY A 52 2.90 -8.25 16.41
CA GLY A 52 4.10 -8.96 15.95
C GLY A 52 4.56 -8.51 14.55
N THR A 53 4.42 -7.22 14.24
CA THR A 53 4.79 -6.63 12.94
C THR A 53 5.69 -5.41 13.13
N THR A 54 6.13 -4.78 12.03
CA THR A 54 6.91 -3.54 12.11
C THR A 54 6.01 -2.30 11.98
N PRO A 55 6.39 -1.16 12.58
CA PRO A 55 5.66 0.10 12.42
C PRO A 55 5.46 0.50 10.96
N SER A 56 6.46 0.28 10.10
CA SER A 56 6.35 0.58 8.66
C SER A 56 5.34 -0.31 7.95
N ARG A 57 5.28 -1.61 8.28
CA ARG A 57 4.29 -2.52 7.71
C ARG A 57 2.88 -2.14 8.16
N LEU A 58 2.72 -1.80 9.45
CA LEU A 58 1.46 -1.36 10.04
C LEU A 58 0.96 -0.06 9.40
N MET A 59 1.83 0.93 9.17
CA MET A 59 1.48 2.15 8.45
C MET A 59 1.02 1.88 7.02
N GLN A 60 1.68 0.96 6.30
CA GLN A 60 1.25 0.58 4.96
C GLN A 60 -0.15 -0.05 4.97
N ASP A 61 -0.44 -0.91 5.95
CA ASP A 61 -1.77 -1.51 6.10
C ASP A 61 -2.84 -0.45 6.37
N TYR A 62 -2.57 0.52 7.25
CA TYR A 62 -3.51 1.62 7.50
C TYR A 62 -3.72 2.52 6.29
N ILE A 63 -2.66 2.82 5.53
CA ILE A 63 -2.78 3.61 4.30
C ILE A 63 -3.63 2.88 3.27
N VAL A 64 -3.37 1.59 3.04
CA VAL A 64 -4.16 0.78 2.10
C VAL A 64 -5.62 0.69 2.54
N ALA A 65 -5.87 0.41 3.81
CA ALA A 65 -7.23 0.33 4.36
C ALA A 65 -7.98 1.65 4.24
N GLY A 66 -7.33 2.78 4.55
CA GLY A 66 -7.93 4.11 4.43
C GLY A 66 -8.27 4.46 2.98
N LEU A 67 -7.32 4.28 2.06
CA LEU A 67 -7.54 4.58 0.64
C LEU A 67 -8.61 3.67 0.00
N GLN A 68 -8.67 2.40 0.40
CA GLN A 68 -9.71 1.48 -0.07
C GLN A 68 -11.09 1.81 0.51
N HIS A 69 -11.14 2.22 1.78
CA HIS A 69 -12.39 2.63 2.42
C HIS A 69 -12.98 3.87 1.74
N ASP A 70 -12.15 4.88 1.49
CA ASP A 70 -12.59 6.12 0.83
C ASP A 70 -12.99 5.87 -0.64
N ALA A 71 -12.29 4.99 -1.35
CA ALA A 71 -12.64 4.61 -2.72
C ALA A 71 -13.91 3.76 -2.83
N ALA A 72 -14.26 3.02 -1.77
CA ALA A 72 -15.46 2.17 -1.72
C ALA A 72 -16.67 2.89 -1.09
N ALA A 73 -16.46 4.03 -0.43
CA ALA A 73 -17.54 4.82 0.13
C ALA A 73 -18.36 5.43 -1.03
N PRO A 74 -19.66 5.11 -1.18
CA PRO A 74 -20.50 5.84 -2.11
C PRO A 74 -20.51 7.31 -1.68
N GLU A 75 -20.28 8.24 -2.62
CA GLU A 75 -20.37 9.66 -2.30
C GLU A 75 -21.76 9.99 -1.75
N GLY A 76 -21.85 10.29 -0.43
CA GLY A 76 -23.08 10.66 0.26
C GLY A 76 -23.24 10.05 1.66
N THR A 77 -24.07 10.68 2.49
CA THR A 77 -24.42 10.18 3.84
C THR A 77 -25.22 8.88 3.73
N VAL A 78 -24.66 7.77 4.21
CA VAL A 78 -25.38 6.49 4.30
C VAL A 78 -26.15 6.42 5.61
N THR A 79 -27.48 6.54 5.55
CA THR A 79 -28.35 6.36 6.71
C THR A 79 -28.62 4.87 6.92
N ILE A 80 -28.04 4.29 7.97
CA ILE A 80 -28.28 2.91 8.39
C ILE A 80 -29.24 2.91 9.60
N SER A 81 -30.30 2.09 9.52
CA SER A 81 -31.16 1.88 10.69
C SER A 81 -30.46 1.02 11.74
N ARG A 82 -30.73 1.28 13.03
CA ARG A 82 -30.16 0.48 14.14
C ARG A 82 -30.35 -1.03 13.95
N ALA A 83 -31.54 -1.45 13.49
CA ALA A 83 -31.82 -2.86 13.24
C ALA A 83 -30.97 -3.46 12.11
N ALA A 84 -30.68 -2.68 11.06
CA ALA A 84 -29.80 -3.11 9.98
C ALA A 84 -28.35 -3.26 10.45
N LEU A 85 -27.88 -2.36 11.32
CA LEU A 85 -26.54 -2.45 11.91
C LEU A 85 -26.39 -3.71 12.78
N HIS A 86 -27.36 -4.01 13.64
CA HIS A 86 -27.34 -5.22 14.46
C HIS A 86 -27.25 -6.49 13.60
N ARG A 87 -28.08 -6.59 12.55
CA ARG A 87 -28.02 -7.74 11.63
C ARG A 87 -26.68 -7.86 10.91
N ALA A 88 -26.06 -6.74 10.53
CA ALA A 88 -24.77 -6.76 9.86
C ALA A 88 -23.66 -7.27 10.80
N ILE A 89 -23.68 -6.87 12.07
CA ILE A 89 -22.75 -7.36 13.10
C ILE A 89 -22.94 -8.86 13.32
N ASP A 90 -24.19 -9.31 13.50
CA ASP A 90 -24.49 -10.73 13.73
C ASP A 90 -24.04 -11.60 12.54
N ALA A 91 -24.27 -11.12 11.32
CA ALA A 91 -23.82 -11.80 10.10
C ALA A 91 -22.28 -11.86 10.00
N ALA A 92 -21.58 -10.77 10.35
CA ALA A 92 -20.13 -10.73 10.35
C ALA A 92 -19.50 -11.70 11.37
N LEU A 93 -20.11 -11.82 12.56
CA LEU A 93 -19.69 -12.78 13.59
C LEU A 93 -19.94 -14.23 13.17
N THR A 94 -21.05 -14.49 12.48
CA THR A 94 -21.38 -15.84 11.98
C THR A 94 -20.43 -16.29 10.87
N ASN A 95 -20.02 -15.37 9.99
CA ASN A 95 -19.12 -15.68 8.87
C ASN A 95 -17.64 -15.81 9.27
N ALA A 96 -17.29 -15.43 10.50
CA ALA A 96 -15.93 -15.52 11.04
C ALA A 96 -15.67 -16.84 11.79
N ALA A 97 -16.69 -17.68 11.99
CA ALA A 97 -16.63 -18.99 12.63
C ALA A 97 -16.61 -20.12 11.58
#